data_AF-A0A8K0E1N0-F1
#
_entry.id   AF-A0A8K0E1N0-F1
#
_cell.length_a   1.000
_cell.length_b   1.000
_cell.length_c   1.000
_cell.angle_alpha   90.00
_cell.angle_beta   90.00
_cell.angle_gamma   90.00
#
_symmetry.space_group_name_H-M   'P 1'
#
loop_
_entity.id
_entity.type
_entity.pdbx_description
1 polymer ?
#
loop_
_entity_poly.entity_id
_entity_poly.type
_entity_poly.pdbx_seq_one_letter_code
_entity_poly.pdbx_strand_id
1 'polypeptide(L)'
;MTRESFPKVQVVYDLCKKTFTPSGPPSPSSQAIQKLCSLLETLGPSDVGLREENQDDDRGHGFFGFDQLNRVVRWAQPITYLDIYESDSFTMCIFCFPTSSVIPLHDHPGMTVFSKILYGSLHVKAYDWVEPAVIREGKKQVRLAKVVVDKVLTAPWGTSVLYPKSGGNLHCFTAVTPCAVLDVLTPPYREDAGRKCTYYHDYPYSAFSTGNGIQIRDGKEYAWLAEIETPDDLYMRQGRYAGPAIEI
;
A
#
# COMPACT_ATOMS: atom_id res chain seq x y z
N MET A 1 2.21 -20.91 35.69
CA MET A 1 3.01 -20.00 34.85
C MET A 1 2.24 -19.79 33.55
N THR A 2 1.49 -18.69 33.46
CA THR A 2 0.93 -18.23 32.18
C THR A 2 2.09 -17.75 31.34
N ARG A 3 2.34 -18.32 30.15
CA ARG A 3 3.27 -17.74 29.18
C ARG A 3 2.80 -16.31 28.93
N GLU A 4 3.64 -15.32 29.19
CA GLU A 4 3.39 -13.96 28.72
C GLU A 4 3.29 -14.04 27.19
N SER A 5 2.07 -13.88 26.68
CA SER A 5 1.83 -13.81 25.26
C SER A 5 2.09 -12.36 24.86
N PHE A 6 3.27 -12.09 24.29
CA PHE A 6 3.56 -10.79 23.71
C PHE A 6 2.50 -10.41 22.68
N PRO A 7 2.10 -9.12 22.59
CA PRO A 7 1.23 -8.64 21.53
C PRO A 7 1.80 -9.03 20.17
N LYS A 8 0.97 -9.53 19.24
CA LYS A 8 1.45 -9.99 17.93
C LYS A 8 2.16 -8.88 17.15
N VAL A 9 1.70 -7.64 17.29
CA VAL A 9 2.32 -6.46 16.67
C VAL A 9 3.74 -6.21 17.19
N GLN A 10 4.00 -6.48 18.48
CA GLN A 10 5.36 -6.45 19.05
C GLN A 10 6.25 -7.52 18.42
N VAL A 11 5.72 -8.73 18.24
CA VAL A 11 6.47 -9.83 17.59
C VAL A 11 6.83 -9.48 16.14
N VAL A 12 5.95 -8.77 15.42
CA VAL A 12 6.24 -8.25 14.07
C VAL A 12 7.37 -7.22 14.14
N TYR A 13 7.29 -6.27 15.05
CA TYR A 13 8.33 -5.27 15.27
C TYR A 13 9.70 -5.92 15.56
N ASP A 14 9.75 -6.86 16.50
CA ASP A 14 11.00 -7.54 16.90
C ASP A 14 11.63 -8.29 15.72
N LEU A 15 10.79 -8.94 14.90
CA LEU A 15 11.25 -9.62 13.69
C LEU A 15 11.78 -8.63 12.65
N CYS A 16 11.09 -7.51 12.43
CA CYS A 16 11.52 -6.45 11.51
C CYS A 16 12.86 -5.86 11.96
N LYS A 17 13.00 -5.51 13.24
CA LYS A 17 14.24 -4.99 13.84
C LYS A 17 15.42 -5.95 13.71
N LYS A 18 15.17 -7.25 13.85
CA LYS A 18 16.20 -8.28 13.67
C LYS A 18 16.57 -8.49 12.19
N THR A 19 15.63 -8.28 11.28
CA THR A 19 15.79 -8.60 9.86
C THR A 19 16.35 -7.43 9.06
N PHE A 20 15.90 -6.22 9.33
CA PHE A 20 16.20 -5.02 8.56
C PHE A 20 17.28 -4.22 9.26
N THR A 21 18.34 -3.89 8.53
CA THR A 21 19.44 -3.06 9.02
C THR A 21 19.71 -1.92 8.05
N PRO A 22 20.12 -0.72 8.52
CA PRO A 22 20.33 0.43 7.64
C PRO A 22 21.45 0.21 6.62
N SER A 23 22.40 -0.66 6.97
CA SER A 23 23.60 -1.01 6.21
C SER A 23 23.56 -2.44 5.64
N GLY A 24 22.41 -3.12 5.72
CA GLY A 24 22.23 -4.48 5.25
C GLY A 24 22.21 -4.62 3.73
N PRO A 25 22.18 -5.87 3.21
CA PRO A 25 21.96 -6.10 1.78
C PRO A 25 20.66 -5.42 1.33
N PRO A 26 20.58 -4.96 0.07
CA PRO A 26 19.47 -4.14 -0.42
C PRO A 26 18.11 -4.84 -0.40
N SER A 27 18.06 -6.14 -0.11
CA SER A 27 16.81 -6.89 0.04
C SER A 27 16.95 -7.99 1.10
N PRO A 28 15.91 -8.23 1.92
CA PRO A 28 15.89 -9.32 2.90
C PRO A 28 15.96 -10.70 2.24
N SER A 29 16.46 -11.71 2.96
CA SER A 29 16.52 -13.09 2.44
C SER A 29 15.12 -13.69 2.25
N SER A 30 14.97 -14.62 1.29
CA SER A 30 13.67 -15.29 1.03
C SER A 30 13.08 -15.94 2.29
N GLN A 31 13.92 -16.51 3.15
CA GLN A 31 13.47 -17.10 4.41
C GLN A 31 12.94 -16.04 5.39
N ALA A 32 13.56 -14.86 5.44
CA ALA A 32 13.11 -13.77 6.29
C ALA A 32 11.79 -13.17 5.79
N ILE A 33 11.67 -13.00 4.46
CA ILE A 33 10.42 -12.58 3.80
C ILE A 33 9.28 -13.54 4.16
N GLN A 34 9.48 -14.85 3.96
CA GLN A 34 8.47 -15.86 4.27
C GLN A 34 8.06 -15.84 5.74
N LYS A 35 9.02 -15.73 6.67
CA LYS A 35 8.74 -15.62 8.11
C LYS A 35 7.89 -14.39 8.43
N LEU A 36 8.22 -13.24 7.86
CA LEU A 36 7.48 -12.01 8.07
C LEU A 36 6.07 -12.10 7.47
N CYS A 37 5.91 -12.62 6.25
CA CYS A 37 4.61 -12.85 5.64
C CYS A 37 3.72 -13.75 6.51
N SER A 38 4.23 -14.90 6.96
CA SER A 38 3.48 -15.82 7.81
C SER A 38 3.08 -15.17 9.14
N LEU A 39 3.94 -14.34 9.71
CA LEU A 39 3.63 -13.63 10.95
C LEU A 39 2.56 -12.56 10.73
N LEU A 40 2.70 -11.73 9.69
CA LEU A 40 1.69 -10.74 9.31
C LEU A 40 0.34 -11.43 9.06
N GLU A 41 0.31 -12.57 8.39
CA GLU A 41 -0.92 -13.34 8.13
C GLU A 41 -1.71 -13.67 9.41
N THR A 42 -1.04 -13.83 10.56
CA THR A 42 -1.68 -14.08 11.85
C THR A 42 -2.32 -12.85 12.52
N LEU A 43 -2.02 -11.63 12.04
CA LEU A 43 -2.60 -10.40 12.59
C LEU A 43 -4.06 -10.25 12.15
N GLY A 44 -4.90 -9.85 13.10
CA GLY A 44 -6.24 -9.33 12.85
C GLY A 44 -6.35 -7.84 13.22
N PRO A 45 -7.50 -7.21 12.94
CA PRO A 45 -7.74 -5.80 13.25
C PRO A 45 -7.53 -5.46 14.74
N SER A 46 -7.99 -6.32 15.65
CA SER A 46 -7.89 -6.10 17.09
C SER A 46 -6.45 -6.16 17.62
N ASP A 47 -5.56 -6.91 16.96
CA ASP A 47 -4.14 -7.01 17.34
C ASP A 47 -3.41 -5.66 17.16
N VAL A 48 -3.97 -4.75 16.36
CA VAL A 48 -3.46 -3.39 16.08
C VAL A 48 -4.43 -2.30 16.53
N GLY A 49 -5.37 -2.62 17.41
CA GLY A 49 -6.30 -1.65 18.01
C GLY A 49 -7.40 -1.13 17.10
N LEU A 50 -7.63 -1.77 15.94
CA LEU A 50 -8.76 -1.47 15.07
C LEU A 50 -9.99 -2.30 15.48
N ARG A 51 -11.17 -1.73 15.24
CA ARG A 51 -12.44 -2.45 15.29
C ARG A 51 -12.87 -2.75 13.87
N GLU A 52 -13.41 -3.93 13.62
CA GLU A 52 -14.07 -4.19 12.34
C GLU A 52 -15.29 -3.27 12.25
N GLU A 53 -15.30 -2.38 11.26
CA GLU A 53 -16.51 -1.61 10.94
C GLU A 53 -17.50 -2.57 10.26
N ASN A 54 -18.63 -2.82 10.93
CA ASN A 54 -19.68 -3.69 10.39
C ASN A 54 -20.23 -3.12 9.07
N GLN A 55 -20.35 -3.97 8.05
CA GLN A 55 -20.87 -3.62 6.72
C GLN A 55 -22.31 -3.05 6.75
N ASP A 56 -23.08 -3.32 7.81
CA ASP A 56 -24.48 -2.88 7.92
C ASP A 56 -24.63 -1.37 8.23
N ASP A 57 -23.56 -0.69 8.61
CA ASP A 57 -23.60 0.76 8.86
C ASP A 57 -23.53 1.59 7.55
N ASP A 58 -23.40 0.91 6.40
CA ASP A 58 -23.31 1.50 5.06
C ASP A 58 -24.70 1.71 4.39
N ARG A 59 -25.80 1.27 5.03
CA ARG A 59 -27.17 1.49 4.52
C ARG A 59 -27.72 2.91 4.74
N GLY A 60 -26.89 3.86 5.16
CA GLY A 60 -27.32 5.26 5.30
C GLY A 60 -28.42 5.50 6.35
N HIS A 61 -28.74 4.51 7.19
CA HIS A 61 -29.78 4.58 8.21
C HIS A 61 -29.29 4.01 9.54
N GLY A 62 -28.43 4.76 10.23
CA GLY A 62 -28.15 4.60 11.65
C GLY A 62 -28.73 5.78 12.43
N PHE A 63 -30.02 5.70 12.76
CA PHE A 63 -30.58 6.47 13.88
C PHE A 63 -29.98 5.89 15.19
N PHE A 64 -29.70 6.77 16.17
CA PHE A 64 -29.16 6.54 17.53
C PHE A 64 -27.65 6.74 17.73
N GLY A 65 -27.28 8.01 17.91
CA GLY A 65 -26.00 8.44 18.51
C GLY A 65 -25.81 9.94 18.27
N PHE A 66 -25.86 10.74 19.33
CA PHE A 66 -25.80 12.20 19.29
C PHE A 66 -24.49 12.70 18.67
N ASP A 67 -24.50 13.13 17.40
CA ASP A 67 -23.59 14.14 16.83
C ASP A 67 -24.08 14.57 15.44
N GLN A 68 -25.12 15.39 15.44
CA GLN A 68 -25.82 15.86 14.22
C GLN A 68 -25.09 16.95 13.43
N LEU A 69 -23.91 17.41 13.84
CA LEU A 69 -23.24 18.58 13.22
C LEU A 69 -22.08 18.29 12.26
N ASN A 70 -21.58 17.04 12.15
CA ASN A 70 -20.42 16.70 11.31
C ASN A 70 -20.70 15.60 10.28
N ARG A 71 -21.85 15.66 9.59
CA ARG A 71 -22.12 14.78 8.44
C ARG A 71 -21.44 15.28 7.16
N VAL A 72 -20.11 15.30 7.16
CA VAL A 72 -19.40 15.12 5.89
C VAL A 72 -19.80 13.74 5.38
N VAL A 73 -20.32 13.67 4.16
CA VAL A 73 -20.71 12.41 3.51
C VAL A 73 -19.58 11.39 3.71
N ARG A 74 -19.86 10.16 4.19
CA ARG A 74 -18.80 9.19 4.57
C ARG A 74 -17.79 8.92 3.43
N TRP A 75 -18.24 9.02 2.17
CA TRP A 75 -17.45 8.95 0.94
C TRP A 75 -16.46 10.11 0.73
N ALA A 76 -16.59 11.20 1.48
CA ALA A 76 -15.74 12.38 1.44
C ALA A 76 -14.81 12.48 2.67
N GLN A 77 -14.70 11.41 3.47
CA GLN A 77 -13.71 11.34 4.54
C GLN A 77 -12.33 11.09 3.93
N PRO A 78 -11.26 11.73 4.44
CA PRO A 78 -9.91 11.43 4.03
C PRO A 78 -9.44 10.07 4.55
N ILE A 79 -8.47 9.47 3.87
CA ILE A 79 -7.74 8.30 4.35
C ILE A 79 -7.11 8.66 5.70
N THR A 80 -7.22 7.78 6.68
CA THR A 80 -6.58 7.97 7.99
C THR A 80 -5.28 7.17 8.03
N TYR A 81 -4.16 7.85 8.25
CA TYR A 81 -2.84 7.25 8.42
C TYR A 81 -2.53 7.07 9.90
N LEU A 82 -2.20 5.84 10.31
CA LEU A 82 -1.79 5.50 11.66
C LEU A 82 -0.32 5.08 11.63
N ASP A 83 0.52 5.90 12.25
CA ASP A 83 1.92 5.54 12.48
C ASP A 83 2.02 4.56 13.67
N ILE A 84 2.69 3.43 13.47
CA ILE A 84 3.00 2.46 14.53
C ILE A 84 4.45 2.61 14.97
N TYR A 85 5.37 2.68 14.00
CA TYR A 85 6.80 2.78 14.24
C TYR A 85 7.54 3.26 13.00
N GLU A 86 8.53 4.13 13.18
CA GLU A 86 9.41 4.63 12.13
C GLU A 86 10.87 4.61 12.58
N SER A 87 11.77 4.26 11.66
CA SER A 87 13.22 4.26 11.86
C SER A 87 13.95 4.31 10.51
N ASP A 88 15.27 4.46 10.50
CA ASP A 88 16.06 4.42 9.25
C ASP A 88 16.00 3.07 8.49
N SER A 89 15.57 1.98 9.15
CA SER A 89 15.59 0.63 8.57
C SER A 89 14.24 0.19 8.01
N PHE A 90 13.15 0.58 8.69
CA PHE A 90 11.80 0.23 8.28
C PHE A 90 10.75 1.12 8.96
N THR A 91 9.58 1.16 8.34
CA THR A 91 8.37 1.82 8.86
C THR A 91 7.25 0.78 8.94
N MET A 92 6.46 0.84 10.01
CA MET A 92 5.20 0.11 10.17
C MET A 92 4.07 1.12 10.27
N CYS A 93 3.09 1.03 9.39
CA CYS A 93 1.96 1.97 9.37
C CYS A 93 0.67 1.30 8.91
N ILE A 94 -0.47 1.92 9.22
CA ILE A 94 -1.78 1.48 8.75
C ILE A 94 -2.45 2.61 7.99
N PHE A 95 -3.02 2.28 6.84
CA PHE A 95 -3.94 3.13 6.11
C PHE A 95 -5.36 2.62 6.31
N CYS A 96 -6.22 3.43 6.93
CA CYS A 96 -7.66 3.18 7.03
C CYS A 96 -8.38 3.98 5.94
N PHE A 97 -9.02 3.26 5.02
CA PHE A 97 -9.67 3.79 3.86
C PHE A 97 -11.19 3.85 4.06
N PRO A 98 -11.81 5.03 3.91
CA PRO A 98 -13.22 5.13 3.61
C PRO A 98 -13.53 4.55 2.22
N THR A 99 -14.77 4.13 1.98
CA THR A 99 -15.19 3.62 0.67
C THR A 99 -14.91 4.64 -0.44
N SER A 100 -14.43 4.16 -1.60
CA SER A 100 -14.02 4.94 -2.77
C SER A 100 -12.81 5.87 -2.57
N SER A 101 -12.18 5.89 -1.40
CA SER A 101 -10.92 6.60 -1.24
C SER A 101 -9.79 5.91 -2.01
N VAL A 102 -8.82 6.71 -2.46
CA VAL A 102 -7.76 6.27 -3.37
C VAL A 102 -6.40 6.71 -2.82
N ILE A 103 -5.44 5.79 -2.80
CA ILE A 103 -4.02 6.16 -2.87
C ILE A 103 -3.63 6.10 -4.35
N PRO A 104 -3.31 7.25 -4.98
CA PRO A 104 -2.98 7.32 -6.40
C PRO A 104 -1.82 6.42 -6.77
N LEU A 105 -1.66 6.15 -8.06
CA LEU A 105 -0.55 5.33 -8.56
C LEU A 105 0.79 5.97 -8.18
N HIS A 106 1.61 5.22 -7.45
CA HIS A 106 2.89 5.68 -6.95
C HIS A 106 3.92 4.55 -6.94
N ASP A 107 5.21 4.90 -6.81
CA ASP A 107 6.32 3.94 -6.74
C ASP A 107 6.95 3.80 -5.35
N HIS A 108 7.79 2.77 -5.22
CA HIS A 108 8.53 2.41 -4.02
C HIS A 108 10.02 2.20 -4.37
N PRO A 109 10.76 3.28 -4.71
CA PRO A 109 12.09 3.18 -5.31
C PRO A 109 13.11 2.54 -4.37
N GLY A 110 13.61 1.36 -4.75
CA GLY A 110 14.61 0.64 -3.96
C GLY A 110 14.05 -0.03 -2.70
N MET A 111 12.72 -0.12 -2.57
CA MET A 111 12.06 -0.61 -1.36
C MET A 111 11.45 -2.00 -1.57
N THR A 112 11.37 -2.77 -0.48
CA THR A 112 10.51 -3.95 -0.35
C THR A 112 9.37 -3.57 0.59
N VAL A 113 8.13 -3.82 0.19
CA VAL A 113 6.95 -3.50 1.02
C VAL A 113 6.09 -4.73 1.20
N PHE A 114 5.71 -4.99 2.44
CA PHE A 114 4.77 -6.03 2.84
C PHE A 114 3.44 -5.38 3.16
N SER A 115 2.38 -5.78 2.46
CA SER A 115 1.05 -5.21 2.61
C SER A 115 0.05 -6.27 3.02
N LYS A 116 -0.68 -6.03 4.10
CA LYS A 116 -1.73 -6.92 4.60
C LYS A 116 -3.05 -6.16 4.76
N ILE A 117 -4.08 -6.66 4.10
CA ILE A 117 -5.46 -6.21 4.31
C ILE A 117 -5.97 -6.81 5.62
N LEU A 118 -6.25 -5.96 6.60
CA LEU A 118 -6.74 -6.34 7.92
C LEU A 118 -8.24 -6.65 7.91
N TYR A 119 -9.02 -5.84 7.18
CA TYR A 119 -10.45 -6.04 6.94
C TYR A 119 -10.88 -5.32 5.65
N GLY A 120 -12.08 -5.66 5.15
CA GLY A 120 -12.69 -5.01 3.99
C GLY A 120 -12.12 -5.46 2.64
N SER A 121 -12.45 -4.69 1.59
CA SER A 121 -12.09 -4.97 0.20
C SER A 121 -11.41 -3.78 -0.46
N LEU A 122 -10.31 -4.05 -1.16
CA LEU A 122 -9.48 -3.08 -1.84
C LEU A 122 -9.21 -3.53 -3.27
N HIS A 123 -9.50 -2.68 -4.25
CA HIS A 123 -9.02 -2.87 -5.61
C HIS A 123 -7.56 -2.42 -5.67
N VAL A 124 -6.70 -3.34 -6.12
CA VAL A 124 -5.27 -3.11 -6.31
C VAL A 124 -4.95 -3.22 -7.78
N LYS A 125 -4.39 -2.15 -8.33
CA LYS A 125 -3.79 -2.14 -9.66
C LYS A 125 -2.31 -1.86 -9.52
N ALA A 126 -1.47 -2.79 -9.98
CA ALA A 126 -0.03 -2.73 -9.80
C ALA A 126 0.73 -3.08 -11.08
N TYR A 127 1.91 -2.50 -11.22
CA TYR A 127 2.76 -2.58 -12.39
C TYR A 127 4.22 -2.75 -12.01
N ASP A 128 4.98 -3.35 -12.91
CA ASP A 128 6.43 -3.30 -12.91
C ASP A 128 6.91 -2.65 -14.21
N TRP A 129 8.02 -1.92 -14.14
CA TRP A 129 8.62 -1.33 -15.32
C TRP A 129 9.05 -2.41 -16.33
N VAL A 130 8.81 -2.16 -17.61
CA VAL A 130 9.40 -2.99 -18.67
C VAL A 130 10.89 -2.67 -18.77
N GLU A 131 11.71 -3.72 -18.76
CA GLU A 131 13.16 -3.62 -18.93
C GLU A 131 13.63 -4.34 -20.21
N PRO A 132 14.55 -3.75 -20.99
CA PRO A 132 15.11 -2.41 -20.81
C PRO A 132 14.06 -1.30 -20.97
N ALA A 133 14.27 -0.17 -20.30
CA ALA A 133 13.32 0.94 -20.27
C ALA A 133 12.84 1.35 -21.69
N VAL A 134 11.53 1.26 -21.91
CA VAL A 134 10.87 1.76 -23.13
C VAL A 134 10.20 3.08 -22.79
N ILE A 135 10.75 4.17 -23.34
CA ILE A 135 10.29 5.54 -23.08
C ILE A 135 9.80 6.15 -24.40
N ARG A 136 8.71 6.90 -24.35
CA ARG A 136 8.26 7.75 -25.45
C ARG A 136 8.26 9.19 -25.01
N GLU A 137 8.85 10.02 -25.86
CA GLU A 137 8.86 11.47 -25.70
C GLU A 137 7.81 12.08 -26.63
N GLY A 138 7.08 13.05 -26.10
CA GLY A 138 6.00 13.76 -26.78
C GLY A 138 5.63 15.01 -25.99
N LYS A 139 4.34 15.35 -25.89
CA LYS A 139 3.89 16.41 -24.97
C LYS A 139 4.16 16.10 -23.49
N LYS A 140 4.27 14.81 -23.16
CA LYS A 140 4.65 14.27 -21.86
C LYS A 140 5.61 13.11 -22.08
N GLN A 141 6.58 12.94 -21.19
CA GLN A 141 7.42 11.75 -21.16
C GLN A 141 6.63 10.60 -20.52
N VAL A 142 6.58 9.45 -21.19
CA VAL A 142 5.90 8.26 -20.67
C VAL A 142 6.81 7.05 -20.73
N ARG A 143 6.72 6.19 -19.71
CA ARG A 143 7.48 4.94 -19.61
C ARG A 143 6.54 3.75 -19.62
N LEU A 144 6.92 2.69 -20.35
CA LEU A 144 6.12 1.47 -20.45
C LEU A 144 6.23 0.63 -19.17
N ALA A 145 5.09 0.21 -18.65
CA ALA A 145 4.99 -0.73 -17.54
C ALA A 145 4.08 -1.90 -17.91
N LYS A 146 4.35 -3.06 -17.29
CA LYS A 146 3.53 -4.27 -17.40
C LYS A 146 2.61 -4.35 -16.19
N VAL A 147 1.33 -4.63 -16.40
CA VAL A 147 0.35 -4.94 -15.34
C VAL A 147 0.75 -6.25 -14.66
N VAL A 148 0.84 -6.22 -13.33
CA VAL A 148 1.18 -7.37 -12.47
C VAL A 148 -0.05 -7.81 -11.68
N VAL A 149 -0.85 -6.84 -11.22
CA VAL A 149 -2.07 -7.06 -10.46
C VAL A 149 -3.14 -6.11 -10.98
N ASP A 150 -4.34 -6.61 -11.22
CA ASP A 150 -5.54 -5.80 -11.43
C ASP A 150 -6.73 -6.61 -10.91
N LYS A 151 -7.02 -6.51 -9.61
CA LYS A 151 -8.08 -7.29 -8.94
C LYS A 151 -8.51 -6.68 -7.62
N VAL A 152 -9.72 -7.05 -7.21
CA VAL A 152 -10.21 -6.80 -5.85
C VAL A 152 -9.66 -7.85 -4.91
N LEU A 153 -9.04 -7.40 -3.83
CA LEU A 153 -8.54 -8.21 -2.72
C LEU A 153 -9.46 -8.00 -1.51
N THR A 154 -9.95 -9.08 -0.90
CA THR A 154 -10.89 -9.04 0.23
C THR A 154 -10.33 -9.82 1.40
N ALA A 155 -10.35 -9.24 2.61
CA ALA A 155 -9.94 -9.94 3.82
C ALA A 155 -10.88 -11.14 4.13
N PRO A 156 -10.35 -12.28 4.65
CA PRO A 156 -8.94 -12.55 4.87
C PRO A 156 -8.19 -12.81 3.55
N TRP A 157 -7.08 -12.09 3.35
CA TRP A 157 -6.19 -12.25 2.20
C TRP A 157 -4.75 -12.44 2.69
N GLY A 158 -3.95 -13.19 1.93
CA GLY A 158 -2.53 -13.40 2.25
C GLY A 158 -1.71 -12.11 2.15
N THR A 159 -0.55 -12.07 2.80
CA THR A 159 0.31 -10.88 2.72
C THR A 159 0.87 -10.73 1.31
N SER A 160 0.71 -9.54 0.72
CA SER A 160 1.31 -9.19 -0.57
C SER A 160 2.69 -8.60 -0.36
N VAL A 161 3.64 -8.87 -1.27
CA VAL A 161 5.00 -8.35 -1.20
C VAL A 161 5.39 -7.78 -2.56
N LEU A 162 5.83 -6.52 -2.56
CA LEU A 162 6.51 -5.92 -3.70
C LEU A 162 8.01 -5.80 -3.42
N TYR A 163 8.78 -5.75 -4.49
CA TYR A 163 10.24 -5.63 -4.50
C TYR A 163 10.66 -4.41 -5.32
N PRO A 164 11.93 -4.00 -5.29
CA PRO A 164 12.40 -2.81 -6.01
C PRO A 164 12.15 -2.82 -7.53
N LYS A 165 12.00 -4.00 -8.15
CA LYS A 165 11.83 -4.15 -9.61
C LYS A 165 10.81 -5.23 -10.00
N SER A 166 10.07 -5.77 -9.03
CA SER A 166 9.13 -6.86 -9.29
C SER A 166 8.02 -6.90 -8.24
N GLY A 167 6.91 -7.57 -8.57
CA GLY A 167 5.80 -7.77 -7.65
C GLY A 167 4.83 -6.59 -7.59
N GLY A 168 4.93 -5.65 -8.52
CA GLY A 168 4.08 -4.47 -8.56
C GLY A 168 4.66 -3.30 -7.76
N ASN A 169 5.90 -2.92 -8.06
CA ASN A 169 6.57 -1.80 -7.38
C ASN A 169 5.80 -0.47 -7.53
N LEU A 170 5.07 -0.32 -8.65
CA LEU A 170 4.14 0.76 -8.84
C LEU A 170 2.74 0.25 -8.56
N HIS A 171 1.98 0.90 -7.69
CA HIS A 171 0.60 0.51 -7.45
C HIS A 171 -0.32 1.66 -7.08
N CYS A 172 -1.61 1.46 -7.26
CA CYS A 172 -2.66 2.27 -6.66
C CYS A 172 -3.62 1.38 -5.88
N PHE A 173 -4.25 1.99 -4.89
CA PHE A 173 -5.23 1.37 -4.01
C PHE A 173 -6.53 2.13 -4.12
N THR A 174 -7.63 1.43 -4.40
CA THR A 174 -8.98 1.99 -4.45
C THR A 174 -9.90 1.19 -3.54
N ALA A 175 -10.42 1.82 -2.49
CA ALA A 175 -11.28 1.15 -1.52
C ALA A 175 -12.65 0.78 -2.11
N VAL A 176 -12.99 -0.50 -2.08
CA VAL A 176 -14.29 -1.02 -2.53
C VAL A 176 -15.31 -1.02 -1.38
N THR A 177 -14.84 -1.28 -0.17
CA THR A 177 -15.56 -1.09 1.10
C THR A 177 -14.67 -0.28 2.04
N PRO A 178 -15.13 0.14 3.23
CA PRO A 178 -14.20 0.54 4.26
C PRO A 178 -13.20 -0.59 4.51
N CYS A 179 -11.90 -0.29 4.50
CA CYS A 179 -10.85 -1.28 4.65
C CYS A 179 -9.63 -0.69 5.37
N ALA A 180 -8.80 -1.56 5.96
CA ALA A 180 -7.52 -1.16 6.52
C ALA A 180 -6.39 -2.02 5.97
N VAL A 181 -5.28 -1.37 5.62
CA VAL A 181 -4.06 -2.03 5.14
C VAL A 181 -2.92 -1.70 6.09
N LEU A 182 -2.28 -2.74 6.62
CA LEU A 182 -1.02 -2.65 7.36
C LEU A 182 0.13 -2.80 6.36
N ASP A 183 1.00 -1.79 6.31
CA ASP A 183 2.22 -1.82 5.52
C ASP A 183 3.46 -1.88 6.41
N VAL A 184 4.44 -2.67 5.96
CA VAL A 184 5.82 -2.65 6.46
C VAL A 184 6.75 -2.32 5.30
N LEU A 185 7.38 -1.16 5.35
CA LEU A 185 8.24 -0.63 4.29
C LEU A 185 9.71 -0.75 4.71
N THR A 186 10.58 -1.29 3.85
CA THR A 186 12.02 -1.38 4.12
C THR A 186 12.89 -1.19 2.86
N PRO A 187 13.86 -0.27 2.89
CA PRO A 187 13.93 0.88 3.81
C PRO A 187 12.70 1.79 3.61
N PRO A 188 12.47 2.79 4.49
CA PRO A 188 11.46 3.81 4.25
C PRO A 188 11.82 4.74 3.09
N TYR A 189 10.83 5.52 2.67
CA TYR A 189 11.05 6.69 1.82
C TYR A 189 12.06 7.64 2.47
N ARG A 190 12.92 8.23 1.65
CA ARG A 190 13.92 9.22 2.08
C ARG A 190 14.40 10.01 0.86
N GLU A 191 13.94 11.26 0.75
CA GLU A 191 14.18 12.08 -0.44
C GLU A 191 15.67 12.36 -0.68
N ASP A 192 16.42 12.66 0.39
CA ASP A 192 17.86 12.94 0.35
C ASP A 192 18.70 11.79 -0.22
N ALA A 193 18.19 10.57 -0.10
CA ALA A 193 18.79 9.34 -0.57
C ALA A 193 18.17 8.85 -1.88
N GLY A 194 17.42 9.70 -2.57
CA GLY A 194 16.79 9.42 -3.86
C GLY A 194 15.57 8.50 -3.79
N ARG A 195 15.01 8.28 -2.58
CA ARG A 195 13.80 7.47 -2.37
C ARG A 195 12.60 8.36 -2.11
N LYS A 196 12.30 9.27 -3.04
CA LYS A 196 11.05 10.06 -3.03
C LYS A 196 9.90 9.19 -3.52
N CYS A 197 8.70 9.37 -2.97
CA CYS A 197 7.49 8.80 -3.55
C CYS A 197 7.13 9.59 -4.81
N THR A 198 7.06 8.92 -5.95
CA THR A 198 6.70 9.55 -7.23
C THR A 198 5.31 9.09 -7.64
N TYR A 199 4.46 10.03 -8.05
CA TYR A 199 3.10 9.72 -8.52
C TYR A 199 3.05 9.63 -10.04
N TYR A 200 2.14 8.79 -10.53
CA TYR A 200 1.99 8.55 -11.96
C TYR A 200 0.53 8.57 -12.38
N HIS A 201 0.30 8.91 -13.65
CA HIS A 201 -0.95 8.66 -14.35
C HIS A 201 -0.74 7.57 -15.39
N ASP A 202 -1.58 6.53 -15.39
CA ASP A 202 -1.51 5.46 -16.37
C ASP A 202 -2.42 5.75 -17.58
N TYR A 203 -1.92 5.40 -18.75
CA TYR A 203 -2.63 5.47 -20.01
C TYR A 203 -2.66 4.08 -20.66
N PRO A 204 -3.75 3.71 -21.36
CA PRO A 204 -3.79 2.48 -22.12
C PRO A 204 -2.62 2.37 -23.11
N TYR A 205 -2.10 1.15 -23.34
CA TYR A 205 -1.02 0.92 -24.31
C TYR A 205 -1.30 1.53 -25.69
N SER A 206 -2.56 1.46 -26.14
CA SER A 206 -3.03 2.00 -27.43
C SER A 206 -2.89 3.52 -27.54
N ALA A 207 -2.90 4.27 -26.43
CA ALA A 207 -2.85 5.74 -26.43
C ALA A 207 -1.56 6.30 -27.06
N PHE A 208 -0.47 5.52 -27.00
CA PHE A 208 0.81 5.89 -27.60
C PHE A 208 1.28 4.88 -28.64
N SER A 209 0.40 4.03 -29.18
CA SER A 209 0.76 3.03 -30.18
C SER A 209 0.87 3.65 -31.58
N THR A 210 2.05 4.14 -31.97
CA THR A 210 2.33 4.57 -33.35
C THR A 210 3.25 3.60 -34.10
N GLY A 211 2.71 3.02 -35.17
CA GLY A 211 3.38 2.72 -36.44
C GLY A 211 4.43 1.61 -36.50
N ASN A 212 5.57 1.75 -35.84
CA ASN A 212 6.80 1.03 -36.20
C ASN A 212 7.58 0.42 -35.01
N GLY A 213 6.98 0.35 -33.83
CA GLY A 213 7.59 -0.26 -32.63
C GLY A 213 7.21 -1.72 -32.42
N ILE A 214 7.89 -2.39 -31.47
CA ILE A 214 7.57 -3.75 -31.02
C ILE A 214 6.07 -3.84 -30.71
N GLN A 215 5.31 -4.49 -31.59
CA GLN A 215 3.91 -4.78 -31.34
C GLN A 215 3.85 -5.90 -30.32
N ILE A 216 3.58 -5.53 -29.08
CA ILE A 216 3.31 -6.52 -28.05
C ILE A 216 1.93 -7.10 -28.37
N ARG A 217 1.90 -8.41 -28.66
CA ARG A 217 0.70 -9.11 -29.14
C ARG A 217 -0.47 -9.06 -28.17
N ASP A 218 -0.23 -8.74 -26.89
CA ASP A 218 -1.24 -8.57 -25.87
C ASP A 218 -1.13 -7.21 -25.15
N GLY A 219 -1.54 -6.14 -25.83
CA GLY A 219 -1.51 -4.77 -25.30
C GLY A 219 -2.41 -4.54 -24.08
N LYS A 220 -3.22 -5.53 -23.65
CA LYS A 220 -4.03 -5.44 -22.43
C LYS A 220 -3.20 -5.57 -21.16
N GLU A 221 -2.03 -6.20 -21.24
CA GLU A 221 -1.12 -6.36 -20.10
C GLU A 221 -0.16 -5.19 -19.90
N TYR A 222 -0.27 -4.11 -20.69
CA TYR A 222 0.70 -3.01 -20.69
C TYR A 222 0.01 -1.64 -20.58
N ALA A 223 0.70 -0.70 -19.95
CA ALA A 223 0.28 0.68 -19.82
C ALA A 223 1.47 1.64 -19.94
N TRP A 224 1.19 2.87 -20.37
CA TRP A 224 2.15 3.97 -20.38
C TRP A 224 1.94 4.82 -19.14
N LEU A 225 2.98 5.02 -18.33
CA LEU A 225 2.90 5.79 -17.11
C LEU A 225 3.64 7.12 -17.30
N ALA A 226 2.99 8.22 -16.94
CA ALA A 226 3.56 9.56 -16.91
C ALA A 226 3.72 10.01 -15.46
N GLU A 227 4.90 10.52 -15.08
CA GLU A 227 5.08 11.19 -13.78
C GLU A 227 4.16 12.42 -13.69
N ILE A 228 3.56 12.61 -12.52
CA ILE A 228 2.71 13.75 -12.20
C ILE A 228 3.14 14.34 -10.86
N GLU A 229 2.78 15.61 -10.62
CA GLU A 229 2.90 16.19 -9.28
C GLU A 229 1.95 15.46 -8.31
N THR A 230 2.22 15.60 -7.01
CA THR A 230 1.35 15.07 -5.96
C THR A 230 -0.08 15.54 -6.21
N PRO A 231 -1.06 14.62 -6.36
CA PRO A 231 -2.44 15.01 -6.66
C PRO A 231 -3.03 15.92 -5.58
N ASP A 232 -3.69 17.01 -5.98
CA ASP A 232 -4.28 17.99 -5.06
C ASP A 232 -5.37 17.38 -4.15
N ASP A 233 -5.99 16.29 -4.58
CA ASP A 233 -7.03 15.55 -3.87
C ASP A 233 -6.47 14.48 -2.92
N LEU A 234 -5.15 14.24 -2.94
CA LEU A 234 -4.49 13.34 -2.01
C LEU A 234 -4.33 14.02 -0.63
N TYR A 235 -5.38 13.96 0.16
CA TYR A 235 -5.35 14.39 1.56
C TYR A 235 -5.49 13.17 2.49
N MET A 236 -4.43 12.89 3.25
CA MET A 236 -4.46 11.93 4.35
C MET A 236 -4.49 12.66 5.68
N ARG A 237 -5.37 12.22 6.58
CA ARG A 237 -5.43 12.73 7.96
C ARG A 237 -4.58 11.84 8.86
N GLN A 238 -3.74 12.45 9.69
CA GLN A 238 -3.04 11.73 10.76
C GLN A 238 -4.05 11.25 11.81
N GLY A 239 -4.04 9.96 12.11
CA GLY A 239 -4.74 9.36 13.24
C GLY A 239 -3.78 8.98 14.37
N ARG A 240 -4.34 8.61 15.52
CA ARG A 240 -3.58 8.11 16.67
C ARG A 240 -3.70 6.60 16.73
N TYR A 241 -2.56 5.90 16.69
CA TYR A 241 -2.52 4.47 16.93
C TYR A 241 -3.00 4.16 18.36
N ALA A 242 -3.95 3.23 18.48
CA ALA A 242 -4.64 2.88 19.72
C ALA A 242 -4.49 1.39 20.08
N GLY A 243 -3.64 0.66 19.34
CA GLY A 243 -3.33 -0.73 19.63
C GLY A 243 -2.30 -0.89 20.75
N PRO A 244 -1.86 -2.14 21.02
CA PRO A 244 -0.79 -2.41 21.97
C PRO A 244 0.46 -1.60 21.64
N ALA A 245 1.05 -0.97 22.67
CA ALA A 245 2.27 -0.18 22.52
C ALA A 245 3.45 -1.05 22.07
N ILE A 246 4.33 -0.45 21.26
CA ILE A 246 5.58 -1.07 20.84
C ILE A 246 6.69 -0.69 21.83
N GLU A 247 7.35 -1.70 22.37
CA GLU A 247 8.57 -1.56 23.18
C GLU A 247 9.77 -1.50 22.22
N ILE A 248 10.45 -0.34 22.19
CA ILE A 248 11.56 -0.03 21.27
C ILE A 248 12.91 -0.40 21.87
#